data_AF-A0A2E2EBD3-F1
#
_entry.id   AF-A0A2E2EBD3-F1
#
_cell.length_a   1.000
_cell.length_b   1.000
_cell.length_c   1.000
_cell.angle_alpha   90.00
_cell.angle_beta   90.00
_cell.angle_gamma   90.00
#
_symmetry.space_group_name_H-M   'P 1'
#
loop_
_entity.id
_entity.type
_entity.pdbx_description
1 polymer ?
#
loop_
_entity_poly.entity_id
_entity_poly.type
_entity_poly.pdbx_seq_one_letter_code
_entity_poly.pdbx_strand_id
1 'polypeptide(L)'
;MIKINLAQFIFFTTFFCSIDVYSCGKDEVFITGHHVEGYVRSDGAKVESYYRKSYCRKIEKFNYFTDQDSNLSEAYKIKFKKWKKSEHKLIEDLLGQLPAWLKRNKLSKILRSSIIQGQARNSALIIPKTKTMIISDNFFARKNKKAVLIHEMSHIAVLDVDPSLLLRFFKVGGWSYTKGRNPSPPDKVIMDDSADSPSEDFANWVELYYTNAKKLKTFNEKQYQVLNKIIMIMEKSNG
;
A
#
# COMPACT_ATOMS: atom_id res chain seq x y z
N MET A 1 -11.34 -25.16 -21.96
CA MET A 1 -10.20 -25.80 -21.28
C MET A 1 -8.94 -25.02 -21.65
N ILE A 2 -8.61 -23.97 -20.88
CA ILE A 2 -7.53 -23.04 -21.22
C ILE A 2 -6.22 -23.64 -20.71
N LYS A 3 -5.36 -24.08 -21.63
CA LYS A 3 -4.00 -24.49 -21.33
C LYS A 3 -3.19 -23.23 -21.02
N ILE A 4 -3.04 -22.93 -19.74
CA ILE A 4 -2.13 -21.88 -19.28
C ILE A 4 -0.71 -22.40 -19.48
N ASN A 5 0.03 -21.74 -20.37
CA ASN A 5 1.38 -22.12 -20.72
C ASN A 5 2.32 -21.75 -19.56
N LEU A 6 3.05 -22.73 -19.01
CA LEU A 6 3.89 -22.63 -17.81
C LEU A 6 4.90 -21.46 -17.88
N ALA A 7 5.27 -21.04 -19.09
CA ALA A 7 6.13 -19.89 -19.36
C ALA A 7 5.51 -18.51 -19.01
N GLN A 8 4.18 -18.37 -19.04
CA GLN A 8 3.49 -17.12 -18.62
C GLN A 8 3.43 -16.98 -17.09
N PHE A 9 3.51 -18.09 -16.35
CA PHE A 9 3.51 -18.10 -14.88
C PHE A 9 4.89 -17.70 -14.31
N ILE A 10 5.97 -18.11 -14.97
CA ILE A 10 7.37 -17.85 -14.54
C ILE A 10 7.82 -16.41 -14.85
N PHE A 11 7.19 -15.74 -15.82
CA PHE A 11 7.49 -14.33 -16.13
C PHE A 11 6.89 -13.34 -15.12
N PHE A 12 5.83 -13.76 -14.41
CA PHE A 12 5.14 -12.92 -13.42
C PHE A 12 5.81 -12.95 -12.04
N THR A 13 6.40 -14.09 -11.66
CA THR A 13 7.20 -14.16 -10.43
C THR A 13 8.48 -13.33 -10.54
N THR A 14 9.05 -13.23 -11.76
CA THR A 14 10.33 -12.54 -11.97
C THR A 14 10.25 -11.03 -12.24
N PHE A 15 9.07 -10.47 -12.54
CA PHE A 15 8.91 -9.01 -12.67
C PHE A 15 8.67 -8.28 -11.34
N PHE A 16 8.44 -9.06 -10.28
CA PHE A 16 8.57 -8.65 -8.87
C PHE A 16 9.89 -9.15 -8.24
N CYS A 17 10.77 -9.86 -8.97
CA CYS A 17 12.04 -10.43 -8.47
C CYS A 17 13.17 -9.39 -8.30
N SER A 18 12.95 -8.38 -7.49
CA SER A 18 14.00 -7.93 -6.56
C SER A 18 13.47 -7.77 -5.13
N ILE A 19 12.25 -8.23 -4.89
CA ILE A 19 11.70 -8.39 -3.56
C ILE A 19 11.16 -9.82 -3.57
N ASP A 20 11.71 -10.69 -2.72
CA ASP A 20 10.94 -11.84 -2.22
C ASP A 20 9.68 -11.24 -1.58
N VAL A 21 8.63 -11.02 -2.37
CA VAL A 21 7.32 -10.67 -1.87
C VAL A 21 6.78 -11.97 -1.33
N TYR A 22 7.18 -12.30 -0.10
CA TYR A 22 6.29 -13.06 0.76
C TYR A 22 4.99 -12.24 0.79
N SER A 23 3.97 -12.68 0.05
CA SER A 23 2.66 -12.05 0.07
C SER A 23 2.04 -12.38 1.41
N CYS A 24 2.33 -11.56 2.41
CA CYS A 24 1.71 -11.71 3.71
C CYS A 24 0.21 -11.57 3.56
N GLY A 25 -0.56 -12.38 4.29
CA GLY A 25 -2.00 -12.34 4.28
C GLY A 25 -2.57 -10.98 4.69
N LYS A 26 -3.88 -10.81 4.53
CA LYS A 26 -4.60 -9.55 4.82
C LYS A 26 -4.40 -9.04 6.25
N ASP A 27 -4.24 -9.94 7.20
CA ASP A 27 -4.00 -9.63 8.61
C ASP A 27 -2.54 -9.86 9.04
N GLU A 28 -1.59 -9.85 8.09
CA GLU A 28 -0.17 -10.07 8.37
C GLU A 28 0.69 -8.90 7.88
N VAL A 29 1.87 -8.75 8.47
CA VAL A 29 2.93 -7.84 8.04
C VAL A 29 4.21 -8.61 7.76
N PHE A 30 4.99 -8.11 6.81
CA PHE A 30 6.29 -8.67 6.54
C PHE A 30 7.33 -8.18 7.55
N ILE A 31 8.10 -9.11 8.09
CA ILE A 31 9.26 -8.84 8.92
C ILE A 31 10.52 -9.15 8.12
N THR A 32 11.36 -8.15 7.90
CA THR A 32 12.66 -8.33 7.23
C THR A 32 13.60 -9.13 8.11
N GLY A 33 14.34 -10.04 7.48
CA GLY A 33 15.37 -10.83 8.15
C GLY A 33 16.42 -9.95 8.80
N HIS A 34 16.83 -10.34 10.01
CA HIS A 34 17.77 -9.59 10.83
C HIS A 34 18.56 -10.55 11.72
N HIS A 35 19.71 -10.07 12.19
CA HIS A 35 20.50 -10.77 13.17
C HIS A 35 19.83 -10.66 14.54
N VAL A 36 19.70 -11.79 15.24
CA VAL A 36 19.21 -11.87 16.61
C VAL A 36 20.42 -12.15 17.49
N GLU A 37 20.70 -11.23 18.42
CA GLU A 37 21.76 -11.44 19.41
C GLU A 37 21.40 -12.61 20.33
N GLY A 38 22.42 -13.31 20.82
CA GLY A 38 22.23 -14.42 21.74
C GLY A 38 21.62 -13.93 23.06
N TYR A 39 20.71 -14.72 23.64
CA TYR A 39 20.03 -14.37 24.88
C TYR A 39 19.74 -15.60 25.72
N VAL A 40 19.39 -15.40 26.99
CA VAL A 40 18.97 -16.48 27.90
C VAL A 40 17.46 -16.43 28.03
N ARG A 41 16.80 -17.55 27.74
CA ARG A 41 15.35 -17.71 27.90
C ARG A 41 14.98 -17.74 29.39
N SER A 42 13.69 -17.52 29.69
CA SER A 42 13.17 -17.55 31.06
C SER A 42 13.33 -18.91 31.77
N ASP A 43 13.52 -19.99 31.00
CA ASP A 43 13.80 -21.34 31.49
C ASP A 43 15.31 -21.62 31.68
N GLY A 44 16.17 -20.61 31.51
CA GLY A 44 17.62 -20.71 31.66
C GLY A 44 18.36 -21.23 30.42
N ALA A 45 17.66 -21.61 29.35
CA ALA A 45 18.30 -22.07 28.12
C ALA A 45 19.01 -20.91 27.40
N LYS A 46 20.29 -21.12 27.05
CA LYS A 46 21.05 -20.18 26.23
C LYS A 46 20.68 -20.37 24.76
N VAL A 47 20.33 -19.27 24.11
CA VAL A 47 20.09 -19.19 22.67
C VAL A 47 21.28 -18.46 22.08
N GLU A 48 22.04 -19.12 21.21
CA GLU A 48 23.14 -18.50 20.48
C GLU A 48 22.62 -17.46 19.49
N SER A 49 23.47 -16.52 19.09
CA SER A 49 23.09 -15.55 18.06
C SER A 49 22.83 -16.25 16.72
N TYR A 50 21.82 -15.81 15.99
CA TYR A 50 21.49 -16.40 14.68
C TYR A 50 20.87 -15.37 13.75
N TYR A 51 20.91 -15.66 12.45
CA TYR A 51 20.19 -14.88 11.46
C TYR A 51 18.75 -15.40 11.33
N ARG A 52 17.77 -14.55 11.68
CA ARG A 52 16.36 -14.86 11.47
C ARG A 52 15.98 -14.50 10.04
N LYS A 53 15.56 -15.49 9.24
CA LYS A 53 15.04 -15.27 7.88
C LYS A 53 13.77 -14.41 7.92
N SER A 54 13.50 -13.70 6.82
CA SER A 54 12.27 -12.94 6.65
C SER A 54 11.03 -13.83 6.77
N TYR A 55 9.94 -13.29 7.33
CA TYR A 55 8.69 -14.03 7.53
C TYR A 55 7.48 -13.09 7.61
N CYS A 56 6.28 -13.65 7.42
CA CYS A 56 5.02 -12.94 7.67
C CYS A 56 4.58 -13.15 9.12
N ARG A 57 4.17 -12.07 9.79
CA ARG A 57 3.70 -12.08 11.17
C ARG A 57 2.28 -11.55 11.22
N LYS A 58 1.38 -12.28 11.90
CA LYS A 58 0.02 -11.81 12.18
C LYS A 58 0.03 -10.48 12.94
N ILE A 59 -0.86 -9.57 12.56
CA ILE A 59 -1.09 -8.31 13.25
C ILE A 59 -1.91 -8.61 14.50
N GLU A 60 -1.34 -8.30 15.66
CA GLU A 60 -2.00 -8.51 16.96
C GLU A 60 -2.97 -7.37 17.31
N LYS A 61 -2.66 -6.15 16.87
CA LYS A 61 -3.46 -4.95 17.08
C LYS A 61 -3.57 -4.16 15.79
N PHE A 62 -4.81 -3.87 15.39
CA PHE A 62 -5.11 -3.19 14.14
C PHE A 62 -5.33 -1.70 14.35
N ASN A 63 -4.95 -0.90 13.35
CA ASN A 63 -5.11 0.56 13.32
C ASN A 63 -4.56 1.23 14.59
N TYR A 64 -3.48 0.67 15.14
CA TYR A 64 -2.91 1.13 16.39
C TYR A 64 -2.16 2.44 16.18
N PHE A 65 -2.60 3.50 16.85
CA PHE A 65 -1.90 4.76 16.82
C PHE A 65 -0.69 4.74 17.76
N THR A 66 0.46 5.19 17.26
CA THR A 66 1.68 5.34 18.05
C THR A 66 2.37 6.65 17.72
N ASP A 67 3.08 7.20 18.70
CA ASP A 67 3.81 8.46 18.57
C ASP A 67 5.24 8.26 18.07
N GLN A 68 5.74 7.01 18.02
CA GLN A 68 7.12 6.70 17.70
C GLN A 68 7.29 5.34 17.04
N ASP A 69 8.34 5.25 16.22
CA ASP A 69 8.90 4.02 15.67
C ASP A 69 10.38 4.29 15.35
N SER A 70 11.30 3.80 16.18
CA SER A 70 12.74 4.08 16.06
C SER A 70 13.30 3.61 14.72
N ASN A 71 12.88 2.43 14.26
CA ASN A 71 13.37 1.84 13.02
C ASN A 71 12.95 2.68 11.80
N LEU A 72 11.70 3.14 11.77
CA LEU A 72 11.22 4.03 10.70
C LEU A 72 11.81 5.43 10.80
N SER A 73 12.00 5.94 12.03
CA SER A 73 12.62 7.24 12.27
C SER A 73 14.02 7.29 11.68
N GLU A 74 14.82 6.22 11.84
CA GLU A 74 16.17 6.14 11.29
C GLU A 74 16.16 5.93 9.77
N ALA A 75 15.45 4.89 9.30
CA ALA A 75 15.43 4.50 7.89
C ALA A 75 14.91 5.61 6.96
N TYR A 76 13.92 6.37 7.41
CA TYR A 76 13.26 7.42 6.61
C TYR A 76 13.57 8.84 7.11
N LYS A 77 14.48 9.02 8.08
CA LYS A 77 14.74 10.30 8.80
C LYS A 77 13.47 11.11 9.07
N ILE A 78 12.42 10.43 9.53
CA ILE A 78 11.12 11.05 9.83
C ILE A 78 11.12 11.50 11.28
N LYS A 79 10.74 12.75 11.52
CA LYS A 79 10.47 13.25 12.87
C LYS A 79 9.01 13.01 13.23
N PHE A 80 8.76 12.04 14.10
CA PHE A 80 7.42 11.76 14.59
C PHE A 80 6.96 12.79 15.64
N LYS A 81 5.65 12.96 15.73
CA LYS A 81 4.95 13.85 16.66
C LYS A 81 3.96 13.04 17.47
N LYS A 82 3.59 13.58 18.63
CA LYS A 82 2.49 13.04 19.40
C LYS A 82 1.16 13.34 18.73
N TRP A 83 0.24 12.38 18.81
CA TRP A 83 -1.13 12.58 18.36
C TRP A 83 -1.92 13.50 19.29
N LYS A 84 -2.73 14.38 18.71
CA LYS A 84 -3.82 15.04 19.46
C LYS A 84 -5.06 14.15 19.47
N LYS A 85 -5.84 14.20 20.55
CA LYS A 85 -7.11 13.44 20.64
C LYS A 85 -8.07 13.73 19.49
N SER A 86 -8.15 14.99 19.04
CA SER A 86 -8.98 15.39 17.89
C SER A 86 -8.47 14.84 16.56
N GLU A 87 -7.15 14.70 16.39
CA GLU A 87 -6.55 14.10 15.20
C GLU A 87 -6.81 12.59 15.16
N HIS A 88 -6.67 11.88 16.28
CA HIS A 88 -7.05 10.47 16.41
C HIS A 88 -8.49 10.24 15.94
N LYS A 89 -9.43 10.94 16.58
CA LYS A 89 -10.86 10.78 16.29
C LYS A 89 -11.16 11.05 14.83
N LEU A 90 -10.58 12.10 14.25
CA LEU A 90 -10.74 12.42 12.84
C LEU A 90 -10.27 11.27 11.93
N ILE A 91 -9.09 10.70 12.20
CA ILE A 91 -8.55 9.60 11.39
C ILE A 91 -9.40 8.34 11.54
N GLU A 92 -9.80 8.00 12.77
CA GLU A 92 -10.69 6.86 13.04
C GLU A 92 -12.03 7.00 12.30
N ASP A 93 -12.66 8.17 12.39
CA ASP A 93 -13.92 8.46 11.72
C ASP A 93 -13.78 8.36 10.19
N LEU A 94 -12.68 8.85 9.62
CA LEU A 94 -12.42 8.78 8.18
C LEU A 94 -12.13 7.35 7.71
N LEU A 95 -11.34 6.58 8.47
CA LEU A 95 -11.07 5.17 8.18
C LEU A 95 -12.36 4.33 8.25
N GLY A 96 -13.26 4.63 9.19
CA GLY A 96 -14.56 3.98 9.29
C GLY A 96 -15.47 4.20 8.08
N GLN A 97 -15.31 5.34 7.40
CA GLN A 97 -16.06 5.74 6.20
C GLN A 97 -15.48 5.22 4.88
N LEU A 98 -14.33 4.54 4.90
CA LEU A 98 -13.75 4.00 3.68
C LEU A 98 -14.63 2.87 3.09
N PRO A 99 -14.55 2.63 1.77
CA PRO A 99 -15.14 1.46 1.11
C PRO A 99 -14.74 0.15 1.80
N ALA A 100 -15.65 -0.84 1.84
CA ALA A 100 -15.45 -2.05 2.64
C ALA A 100 -14.20 -2.84 2.21
N TRP A 101 -13.96 -2.93 0.90
CA TRP A 101 -12.78 -3.62 0.37
C TRP A 101 -11.44 -2.94 0.71
N LEU A 102 -11.44 -1.63 0.97
CA LEU A 102 -10.26 -0.92 1.48
C LEU A 102 -10.12 -1.11 2.99
N LYS A 103 -11.23 -1.04 3.75
CA LYS A 103 -11.24 -1.21 5.21
C LYS A 103 -10.73 -2.57 5.69
N ARG A 104 -10.93 -3.64 4.90
CA ARG A 104 -10.47 -4.99 5.28
C ARG A 104 -8.94 -5.09 5.35
N ASN A 105 -8.24 -4.21 4.65
CA ASN A 105 -6.78 -4.13 4.67
C ASN A 105 -6.38 -3.36 5.92
N LYS A 106 -6.34 -4.03 7.07
CA LYS A 106 -6.09 -3.36 8.34
C LYS A 106 -4.65 -2.88 8.45
N LEU A 107 -4.46 -1.70 9.02
CA LEU A 107 -3.14 -1.16 9.29
C LEU A 107 -2.57 -1.84 10.54
N SER A 108 -1.26 -2.06 10.55
CA SER A 108 -0.54 -2.49 11.75
C SER A 108 -0.36 -1.33 12.72
N LYS A 109 -0.03 -0.14 12.18
CA LYS A 109 0.10 1.07 12.98
C LYS A 109 -0.12 2.35 12.17
N ILE A 110 -0.44 3.43 12.87
CA ILE A 110 -0.62 4.77 12.33
C ILE A 110 0.27 5.75 13.12
N LEU A 111 1.14 6.46 12.41
CA LEU A 111 2.12 7.40 12.96
C LEU A 111 1.79 8.82 12.53
N ARG A 112 2.17 9.78 13.38
CA ARG A 112 2.05 11.22 13.10
C ARG A 112 3.43 11.81 12.85
N SER A 113 3.62 12.58 11.79
CA SER A 113 4.88 13.30 11.54
C SER A 113 4.63 14.77 11.19
N SER A 114 5.60 15.66 11.38
CA SER A 114 5.49 17.02 10.83
C SER A 114 5.57 16.98 9.30
N ILE A 115 6.58 16.27 8.80
CA ILE A 115 6.98 16.21 7.40
C ILE A 115 7.36 14.77 7.09
N ILE A 116 7.08 14.33 5.87
CA ILE A 116 7.58 13.09 5.30
C ILE A 116 8.74 13.48 4.38
N GLN A 117 9.90 12.88 4.61
CA GLN A 117 11.23 13.30 4.10
C GLN A 117 11.22 13.84 2.66
N GLY A 118 11.80 15.04 2.43
CA GLY A 118 12.00 15.63 1.10
C GLY A 118 10.74 16.12 0.36
N GLN A 119 9.55 15.76 0.83
CA GLN A 119 8.28 16.08 0.17
C GLN A 119 7.33 16.73 1.18
N ALA A 120 7.57 18.02 1.47
CA ALA A 120 6.72 18.84 2.34
C ALA A 120 5.24 18.90 1.88
N ARG A 121 4.95 18.49 0.64
CA ARG A 121 3.61 18.42 0.07
C ARG A 121 2.88 17.10 0.34
N ASN A 122 3.57 16.03 0.76
CA ASN A 122 2.90 14.76 0.98
C ASN A 122 2.02 14.82 2.21
N SER A 123 0.75 14.51 2.00
CA SER A 123 -0.25 14.52 3.07
C SER A 123 -0.13 13.26 3.92
N ALA A 124 0.10 12.12 3.29
CA ALA A 124 0.33 10.87 3.96
C ALA A 124 1.39 10.06 3.21
N LEU A 125 1.80 8.94 3.82
CA LEU A 125 2.60 7.90 3.20
C LEU A 125 2.17 6.58 3.80
N ILE A 126 2.08 5.56 2.98
CA ILE A 126 1.92 4.19 3.41
C ILE A 126 3.14 3.34 3.06
N ILE A 127 3.49 2.44 3.97
CA ILE A 127 4.51 1.43 3.75
C ILE A 127 3.76 0.10 3.63
N PRO A 128 3.45 -0.40 2.42
CA PRO A 128 2.57 -1.55 2.24
C PRO A 128 3.05 -2.80 2.96
N LYS A 129 4.37 -3.03 2.92
CA LYS A 129 5.07 -4.17 3.52
C LYS A 129 4.82 -4.32 5.03
N THR A 130 4.80 -3.20 5.75
CA THR A 130 4.58 -3.17 7.20
C THR A 130 3.17 -2.70 7.56
N LYS A 131 2.32 -2.43 6.55
CA LYS A 131 0.97 -1.85 6.69
C LYS A 131 0.97 -0.67 7.65
N THR A 132 1.97 0.19 7.53
CA THR A 132 2.17 1.35 8.38
C THR A 132 1.79 2.60 7.61
N MET A 133 0.90 3.41 8.18
CA MET A 133 0.51 4.70 7.62
C MET A 133 1.13 5.83 8.43
N ILE A 134 1.64 6.85 7.75
CA ILE A 134 2.24 8.03 8.34
C ILE A 134 1.44 9.25 7.86
N ILE A 135 0.88 10.01 8.79
CA ILE A 135 0.07 11.21 8.51
C ILE A 135 0.90 12.47 8.84
N SER A 136 1.05 13.35 7.85
CA SER A 136 1.82 14.59 8.00
C SER A 136 0.96 15.77 8.48
N ASP A 137 1.58 16.91 8.81
CA ASP A 137 0.83 18.16 9.09
C ASP A 137 -0.04 18.59 7.89
N ASN A 138 0.44 18.36 6.65
CA ASN A 138 -0.26 18.78 5.45
C ASN A 138 -1.60 18.08 5.26
N PHE A 139 -1.73 16.83 5.72
CA PHE A 139 -3.01 16.11 5.72
C PHE A 139 -4.14 16.92 6.33
N PHE A 140 -3.88 17.56 7.47
CA PHE A 140 -4.91 18.29 8.22
C PHE A 140 -5.35 19.57 7.50
N ALA A 141 -4.50 20.12 6.63
CA ALA A 141 -4.82 21.26 5.77
C ALA A 141 -5.61 20.88 4.49
N ARG A 142 -5.63 19.59 4.09
CA ARG A 142 -6.34 19.14 2.87
C ARG A 142 -7.84 19.31 3.00
N LYS A 143 -8.49 19.77 1.94
CA LYS A 143 -9.97 19.84 1.83
C LYS A 143 -10.59 18.45 1.83
N ASN A 144 -10.09 17.54 0.98
CA ASN A 144 -10.60 16.18 0.88
C ASN A 144 -9.64 15.18 1.52
N LYS A 145 -9.70 15.07 2.85
CA LYS A 145 -8.86 14.16 3.65
C LYS A 145 -9.15 12.69 3.38
N LYS A 146 -10.42 12.36 3.12
CA LYS A 146 -10.85 10.99 2.80
C LYS A 146 -10.20 10.49 1.51
N ALA A 147 -10.10 11.34 0.49
CA ALA A 147 -9.43 11.03 -0.76
C ALA A 147 -7.99 10.55 -0.55
N VAL A 148 -7.22 11.29 0.26
CA VAL A 148 -5.84 10.92 0.62
C VAL A 148 -5.81 9.54 1.27
N LEU A 149 -6.70 9.25 2.22
CA LEU A 149 -6.74 7.92 2.84
C LEU A 149 -7.13 6.82 1.83
N ILE A 150 -8.02 7.10 0.88
CA ILE A 150 -8.36 6.15 -0.20
C ILE A 150 -7.14 5.85 -1.06
N HIS A 151 -6.38 6.88 -1.46
CA HIS A 151 -5.13 6.74 -2.21
C HIS A 151 -4.15 5.82 -1.47
N GLU A 152 -3.82 6.18 -0.23
CA GLU A 152 -2.86 5.41 0.58
C GLU A 152 -3.32 3.97 0.78
N MET A 153 -4.58 3.75 1.17
CA MET A 153 -5.09 2.39 1.39
C MET A 153 -5.09 1.55 0.11
N SER A 154 -5.13 2.17 -1.06
CA SER A 154 -5.07 1.47 -2.35
C SER A 154 -3.71 0.80 -2.60
N HIS A 155 -2.60 1.36 -2.10
CA HIS A 155 -1.28 0.72 -2.23
C HIS A 155 -1.14 -0.58 -1.42
N ILE A 156 -1.95 -0.77 -0.37
CA ILE A 156 -2.04 -2.06 0.31
C ILE A 156 -3.02 -2.96 -0.44
N ALA A 157 -4.22 -2.44 -0.73
CA ALA A 157 -5.30 -3.22 -1.27
C ALA A 157 -5.05 -3.73 -2.71
N VAL A 158 -4.13 -3.11 -3.45
CA VAL A 158 -3.70 -3.59 -4.78
C VAL A 158 -3.14 -5.01 -4.72
N LEU A 159 -2.55 -5.43 -3.59
CA LEU A 159 -1.99 -6.78 -3.40
C LEU A 159 -3.06 -7.88 -3.36
N ASP A 160 -4.31 -7.50 -3.06
CA ASP A 160 -5.46 -8.41 -3.05
C ASP A 160 -6.13 -8.52 -4.43
N VAL A 161 -5.77 -7.68 -5.40
CA VAL A 161 -6.42 -7.66 -6.71
C VAL A 161 -5.84 -8.76 -7.60
N ASP A 162 -6.72 -9.42 -8.36
CA ASP A 162 -6.31 -10.39 -9.38
C ASP A 162 -5.23 -9.80 -10.31
N PRO A 163 -4.02 -10.41 -10.38
CA PRO A 163 -2.91 -9.87 -11.16
C PRO A 163 -3.21 -9.71 -12.66
N SER A 164 -4.09 -10.55 -13.22
CA SER A 164 -4.49 -10.46 -14.63
C SER A 164 -5.37 -9.23 -14.88
N LEU A 165 -6.23 -8.87 -13.92
CA LEU A 165 -7.04 -7.66 -13.99
C LEU A 165 -6.18 -6.40 -13.82
N LEU A 166 -5.22 -6.41 -12.88
CA LEU A 166 -4.27 -5.30 -12.72
C LEU A 166 -3.43 -5.10 -13.98
N LEU A 167 -2.87 -6.17 -14.54
CA LEU A 167 -2.10 -6.06 -15.78
C LEU A 167 -2.96 -5.49 -16.92
N ARG A 168 -4.21 -5.95 -17.04
CA ARG A 168 -5.14 -5.42 -18.03
C ARG A 168 -5.42 -3.93 -17.80
N PHE A 169 -5.61 -3.52 -16.55
CA PHE A 169 -5.81 -2.12 -16.18
C PHE A 169 -4.64 -1.26 -16.65
N PHE A 170 -3.39 -1.65 -16.32
CA PHE A 170 -2.20 -0.89 -16.71
C PHE A 170 -1.97 -0.87 -18.22
N LYS A 171 -2.11 -2.01 -18.91
CA LYS A 171 -1.94 -2.09 -20.37
C LYS A 171 -2.96 -1.20 -21.09
N VAL A 172 -4.21 -1.18 -20.65
CA VAL A 172 -5.25 -0.32 -21.23
C VAL A 172 -5.01 1.15 -20.88
N GLY A 173 -4.36 1.43 -19.75
CA GLY A 173 -3.86 2.75 -19.38
C GLY A 173 -2.64 3.23 -20.17
N GLY A 174 -2.03 2.36 -20.99
CA GLY A 174 -0.88 2.72 -21.83
C GLY A 174 0.49 2.45 -21.20
N TRP A 175 0.54 1.80 -20.03
CA TRP A 175 1.81 1.34 -19.47
C TRP A 175 2.45 0.28 -20.36
N SER A 176 3.76 0.41 -20.57
CA SER A 176 4.55 -0.59 -21.31
C SER A 176 5.53 -1.33 -20.40
N TYR A 177 5.66 -2.63 -20.65
CA TYR A 177 6.49 -3.54 -19.86
C TYR A 177 7.48 -4.22 -20.79
N THR A 178 8.75 -3.89 -20.65
CA THR A 178 9.84 -4.49 -21.45
C THR A 178 10.69 -5.36 -20.53
N LYS A 179 11.05 -6.58 -20.98
CA LYS A 179 11.84 -7.51 -20.18
C LYS A 179 13.14 -6.86 -19.70
N GLY A 180 13.41 -6.94 -18.39
CA GLY A 180 14.63 -6.40 -17.79
C GLY A 180 14.68 -4.88 -17.69
N ARG A 181 13.57 -4.18 -17.93
CA ARG A 181 13.46 -2.73 -17.75
C ARG A 181 12.31 -2.40 -16.80
N ASN A 182 12.43 -1.25 -16.15
CA ASN A 182 11.31 -0.69 -15.39
C ASN A 182 10.12 -0.42 -16.32
N PRO A 183 8.89 -0.48 -15.80
CA PRO A 183 7.70 -0.08 -16.56
C PRO A 183 7.85 1.37 -17.05
N SER A 184 7.49 1.63 -18.30
CA SER A 184 7.45 3.01 -18.81
C SER A 184 6.02 3.55 -18.70
N PRO A 185 5.84 4.77 -18.18
CA PRO A 185 4.52 5.38 -18.01
C PRO A 185 3.88 5.74 -19.36
N PRO A 186 2.55 5.91 -19.41
CA PRO A 186 1.87 6.42 -20.59
C PRO A 186 2.18 7.90 -20.84
N ASP A 187 2.09 8.34 -22.10
CA ASP A 187 2.31 9.75 -22.49
C ASP A 187 1.31 10.71 -21.84
N LYS A 188 0.12 10.22 -21.50
CA LYS A 188 -0.94 10.98 -20.84
C LYS A 188 -1.32 10.33 -19.53
N VAL A 189 -1.15 11.06 -18.44
CA VAL A 189 -1.46 10.62 -17.07
C VAL A 189 -2.65 11.38 -16.47
N ILE A 190 -3.38 10.74 -15.56
CA ILE A 190 -4.60 11.33 -14.95
C ILE A 190 -4.27 12.41 -13.92
N MET A 191 -3.11 12.26 -13.28
CA MET A 191 -2.45 13.13 -12.30
C MET A 191 -0.94 13.02 -12.52
N ASP A 192 -0.16 14.05 -12.17
CA ASP A 192 1.26 14.12 -12.52
C ASP A 192 2.08 12.97 -11.91
N ASP A 193 1.79 12.60 -10.67
CA ASP A 193 2.41 11.50 -9.91
C ASP A 193 1.97 10.10 -10.37
N SER A 194 0.93 9.98 -11.21
CA SER A 194 0.61 8.70 -11.86
C SER A 194 1.76 8.20 -12.75
N ALA A 195 2.65 9.07 -13.24
CA ALA A 195 3.80 8.65 -14.04
C ALA A 195 4.89 7.96 -13.20
N ASP A 196 4.91 8.18 -11.90
CA ASP A 196 6.01 7.75 -11.02
C ASP A 196 6.05 6.22 -10.90
N SER A 197 4.89 5.57 -10.85
CA SER A 197 4.80 4.11 -10.88
C SER A 197 3.38 3.61 -11.22
N PRO A 198 3.23 2.34 -11.66
CA PRO A 198 1.91 1.72 -11.78
C PRO A 198 1.13 1.71 -10.46
N SER A 199 1.82 1.65 -9.31
CA SER A 199 1.19 1.68 -8.00
C SER A 199 0.54 3.03 -7.70
N GLU A 200 1.25 4.14 -7.98
CA GLU A 200 0.70 5.50 -7.88
C GLU A 200 -0.44 5.72 -8.87
N ASP A 201 -0.30 5.25 -10.12
CA ASP A 201 -1.37 5.34 -11.11
C ASP A 201 -2.64 4.62 -10.61
N PHE A 202 -2.51 3.40 -10.12
CA PHE A 202 -3.67 2.67 -9.57
C PHE A 202 -4.31 3.42 -8.39
N ALA A 203 -3.51 3.94 -7.46
CA ALA A 203 -4.01 4.67 -6.30
C ALA A 203 -4.75 5.96 -6.69
N ASN A 204 -4.20 6.74 -7.62
CA ASN A 204 -4.85 7.94 -8.18
C ASN A 204 -6.18 7.62 -8.86
N TRP A 205 -6.22 6.52 -9.61
CA TRP A 205 -7.44 6.06 -10.27
C TRP A 205 -8.51 5.63 -9.25
N VAL A 206 -8.13 4.93 -8.17
CA VAL A 206 -9.07 4.58 -7.09
C VAL A 206 -9.53 5.83 -6.35
N GLU A 207 -8.64 6.77 -6.03
CA GLU A 207 -8.98 8.07 -5.42
C GLU A 207 -10.06 8.77 -6.24
N LEU A 208 -9.83 8.91 -7.55
CA LEU A 208 -10.76 9.57 -8.46
C LEU A 208 -12.04 8.77 -8.68
N TYR A 209 -12.03 7.44 -8.56
CA TYR A 209 -13.26 6.66 -8.66
C TYR A 209 -14.26 7.06 -7.57
N TYR A 210 -13.77 7.29 -6.35
CA TYR A 210 -14.61 7.67 -5.21
C TYR A 210 -14.84 9.18 -5.05
N THR A 211 -14.08 10.02 -5.75
CA THR A 211 -14.16 11.48 -5.60
C THR A 211 -14.64 12.21 -6.86
N ASN A 212 -14.37 11.66 -8.05
CA ASN A 212 -14.76 12.23 -9.35
C ASN A 212 -14.75 11.19 -10.48
N ALA A 213 -15.63 10.18 -10.41
CA ALA A 213 -15.69 9.11 -11.41
C ALA A 213 -15.96 9.61 -12.84
N LYS A 214 -16.59 10.78 -13.01
CA LYS A 214 -16.86 11.38 -14.33
C LYS A 214 -15.55 11.70 -15.05
N LYS A 215 -14.55 12.25 -14.34
CA LYS A 215 -13.22 12.57 -14.89
C LYS A 215 -12.55 11.31 -15.48
N LEU A 216 -12.66 10.17 -14.80
CA LEU A 216 -12.07 8.91 -15.25
C LEU A 216 -12.70 8.41 -16.55
N LYS A 217 -14.04 8.42 -16.64
CA LYS A 217 -14.78 8.03 -17.84
C LYS A 217 -14.35 8.85 -19.06
N THR A 218 -14.20 10.16 -18.88
CA THR A 218 -13.77 11.07 -19.97
C THR A 218 -12.29 10.93 -20.32
N PHE A 219 -11.45 10.53 -19.36
CA PHE A 219 -10.01 10.45 -19.56
C PHE A 219 -9.60 9.18 -20.33
N ASN A 220 -10.07 8.01 -19.87
CA ASN A 220 -9.87 6.72 -20.52
C ASN A 220 -10.98 5.75 -20.10
N GLU A 221 -12.02 5.65 -20.94
CA GLU A 221 -13.20 4.82 -20.65
C GLU A 221 -12.85 3.34 -20.47
N LYS A 222 -11.94 2.80 -21.29
CA LYS A 222 -11.56 1.38 -21.21
C LYS A 222 -10.87 1.07 -19.89
N GLN A 223 -9.97 1.93 -19.43
CA GLN A 223 -9.29 1.75 -18.14
C GLN A 223 -10.29 1.90 -16.98
N TYR A 224 -11.21 2.86 -17.09
CA TYR A 224 -12.32 3.01 -16.13
C TYR A 224 -13.19 1.75 -16.03
N GLN A 225 -13.55 1.14 -17.15
CA GLN A 225 -14.35 -0.10 -17.16
C GLN A 225 -13.62 -1.25 -16.44
N VAL A 226 -12.30 -1.38 -16.63
CA VAL A 226 -11.50 -2.39 -15.92
C VAL A 226 -11.44 -2.08 -14.43
N LEU A 227 -11.19 -0.83 -14.04
CA LEU A 227 -11.21 -0.41 -12.63
C LEU A 227 -12.56 -0.69 -11.97
N ASN A 228 -13.65 -0.34 -12.64
CA ASN A 228 -15.00 -0.58 -12.13
C ASN A 228 -15.23 -2.08 -11.89
N LYS A 229 -14.76 -2.93 -12.81
CA LYS A 229 -14.82 -4.39 -12.63
C LYS A 229 -13.99 -4.86 -11.43
N ILE A 230 -12.77 -4.34 -11.25
CA ILE A 230 -11.93 -4.62 -10.08
C ILE A 230 -12.69 -4.28 -8.80
N ILE A 231 -13.17 -3.04 -8.67
CA ILE A 231 -13.88 -2.57 -7.47
C ILE A 231 -15.14 -3.41 -7.20
N MET A 232 -15.94 -3.72 -8.22
CA MET A 232 -17.13 -4.57 -8.06
C MET A 232 -16.80 -5.98 -7.53
N ILE A 233 -15.72 -6.61 -8.00
CA ILE A 233 -15.27 -7.91 -7.49
C ILE A 233 -14.83 -7.77 -6.04
N MET A 234 -14.00 -6.75 -5.76
CA MET A 234 -13.40 -6.54 -4.45
C MET A 234 -14.44 -6.24 -3.36
N GLU A 235 -15.51 -5.52 -3.71
CA GLU A 235 -16.65 -5.28 -2.81
C GLU A 235 -17.48 -6.54 -2.57
N LYS A 236 -17.68 -7.39 -3.59
CA LYS A 236 -18.45 -8.63 -3.47
C LYS A 236 -17.74 -9.71 -2.66
N SER A 237 -16.42 -9.78 -2.70
CA SER A 237 -15.62 -10.72 -1.90
C SER A 237 -15.61 -10.41 -0.38
N ASN A 238 -16.45 -9.49 0.08
CA ASN A 238 -16.64 -9.14 1.50
C ASN A 238 -17.98 -9.65 2.07
N GLY A 239 -18.73 -10.47 1.30
CA GLY A 239 -19.93 -11.18 1.75
C GLY A 239 -19.62 -12.62 2.16
#